data_AF-A0A955T1Q0-F1
#
_entry.id   AF-A0A955T1Q0-F1
#
_cell.length_a   1.000
_cell.length_b   1.000
_cell.length_c   1.000
_cell.angle_alpha   90.00
_cell.angle_beta   90.00
_cell.angle_gamma   90.00
#
_symmetry.space_group_name_H-M   'P 1'
#
loop_
_entity.id
_entity.type
_entity.pdbx_description
1 polymer ?
#
loop_
_entity_poly.entity_id
_entity_poly.type
_entity_poly.pdbx_seq_one_letter_code
_entity_poly.pdbx_strand_id
1 'polypeptide(L)'
;MIQNILLVSVFLTFASSAIAQIAEEEKDIIVERVFGREHPGIYKHPASITELENGDLYIAYYGGSGEYEDDTAVYGSRLKQGETEWSFPEVIADTPGRGEGNPVVWQAPDGVVWLFYVNRYGDTWSNARVKAKISKDGARTWSDSFMFSMEEGSMVKGAPIVLNNGDYLLPMYHETGED
;
A
#
# COMPACT_ATOMS: atom_id res chain seq x y z
N MET A 1 68.36 2.81 -62.84
CA MET A 1 68.61 3.30 -61.47
C MET A 1 67.34 4.04 -61.05
N ILE A 2 66.36 3.31 -60.50
CA ILE A 2 65.02 3.82 -60.19
C ILE A 2 64.93 3.83 -58.65
N GLN A 3 64.71 5.02 -58.09
CA GLN A 3 64.53 5.23 -56.65
C GLN A 3 63.08 4.91 -56.28
N ASN A 4 62.87 3.94 -55.38
CA ASN A 4 61.58 3.75 -54.71
C ASN A 4 61.60 4.53 -53.39
N ILE A 5 60.70 5.51 -53.27
CA ILE A 5 60.41 6.23 -52.02
C ILE A 5 59.41 5.39 -51.23
N LEU A 6 59.76 4.97 -50.01
CA LEU A 6 58.80 4.44 -49.04
C LEU A 6 58.13 5.61 -48.30
N LEU A 7 56.80 5.69 -48.37
CA LEU A 7 55.98 6.50 -47.47
C LEU A 7 55.53 5.59 -46.32
N VAL A 8 55.95 5.89 -45.09
CA VAL A 8 55.43 5.27 -43.87
C VAL A 8 54.30 6.16 -43.35
N SER A 9 53.05 5.69 -43.46
CA SER A 9 51.91 6.31 -42.79
C SER A 9 51.77 5.70 -41.40
N VAL A 10 51.99 6.51 -40.36
CA VAL A 10 51.64 6.16 -38.97
C VAL A 10 50.16 6.45 -38.79
N PHE A 11 49.34 5.41 -38.65
CA PHE A 11 47.97 5.56 -38.15
C PHE A 11 48.02 5.57 -36.61
N LEU A 12 47.74 6.72 -36.00
CA LEU A 12 47.36 6.76 -34.59
C LEU A 12 45.93 6.21 -34.46
N THR A 13 45.81 5.00 -33.93
CA THR A 13 44.54 4.48 -33.43
C THR A 13 44.24 5.14 -32.08
N PHE A 14 43.34 6.11 -32.06
CA PHE A 14 42.69 6.52 -30.82
C PHE A 14 41.73 5.41 -30.40
N ALA A 15 42.08 4.68 -29.35
CA ALA A 15 41.13 3.81 -28.67
C ALA A 15 40.07 4.71 -28.01
N SER A 16 38.88 4.77 -28.61
CA SER A 16 37.72 5.39 -27.97
C SER A 16 37.31 4.50 -26.81
N SER A 17 37.73 4.87 -25.60
CA SER A 17 37.18 4.32 -24.37
C SER A 17 35.69 4.68 -24.34
N ALA A 18 34.82 3.70 -24.59
CA ALA A 18 33.39 3.84 -24.38
C ALA A 18 33.17 4.10 -22.89
N ILE A 19 32.94 5.37 -22.55
CA ILE A 19 32.41 5.74 -21.25
C ILE A 19 30.98 5.22 -21.27
N ALA A 20 30.71 4.15 -20.51
CA ALA A 20 29.35 3.73 -20.23
C ALA A 20 28.68 4.89 -19.50
N GLN A 21 27.80 5.58 -20.22
CA GLN A 21 27.01 6.66 -19.66
C GLN A 21 26.00 6.01 -18.73
N ILE A 22 26.30 6.02 -17.43
CA ILE A 22 25.31 5.70 -16.40
C ILE A 22 24.29 6.83 -16.51
N ALA A 23 23.14 6.54 -17.12
CA ALA A 23 22.01 7.44 -17.07
C ALA A 23 21.62 7.55 -15.59
N GLU A 24 21.72 8.76 -15.03
CA GLU A 24 21.03 9.07 -13.80
C GLU A 24 19.55 8.88 -14.08
N GLU A 25 18.97 7.84 -13.48
CA GLU A 25 17.52 7.66 -13.48
C GLU A 25 16.95 8.79 -12.65
N GLU A 26 16.44 9.81 -13.33
CA GLU A 26 15.75 10.94 -12.70
C GLU A 26 14.55 10.35 -11.94
N LYS A 27 14.68 10.24 -10.62
CA LYS A 27 13.63 9.68 -9.75
C LYS A 27 12.51 10.70 -9.63
N ASP A 28 11.70 10.78 -10.68
CA ASP A 28 10.49 11.58 -10.67
C ASP A 28 9.51 11.04 -9.63
N ILE A 29 8.95 11.96 -8.83
CA ILE A 29 7.84 11.63 -7.94
C ILE A 29 6.61 11.45 -8.81
N ILE A 30 6.15 10.21 -8.94
CA ILE A 30 4.92 9.88 -9.65
C ILE A 30 3.74 10.19 -8.73
N VAL A 31 2.85 11.08 -9.19
CA VAL A 31 1.59 11.38 -8.52
C VAL A 31 0.45 10.90 -9.39
N GLU A 32 -0.29 9.90 -8.90
CA GLU A 32 -1.43 9.32 -9.59
C GLU A 32 -2.67 9.43 -8.71
N ARG A 33 -3.80 9.81 -9.31
CA ARG A 33 -5.10 9.70 -8.66
C ARG A 33 -5.65 8.30 -8.91
N VAL A 34 -5.61 7.45 -7.89
CA VAL A 34 -6.12 6.08 -8.00
C VAL A 34 -7.65 6.03 -8.07
N PHE A 35 -8.35 6.66 -7.12
CA PHE A 35 -9.81 6.74 -7.11
C PHE A 35 -10.32 8.15 -6.82
N GLY A 36 -11.36 8.57 -7.54
CA GLY A 36 -12.09 9.80 -7.28
C GLY A 36 -13.33 9.62 -6.42
N ARG A 37 -14.32 10.49 -6.63
CA ARG A 37 -15.60 10.47 -5.86
C ARG A 37 -16.59 9.46 -6.42
N GLU A 38 -16.31 8.95 -7.61
CA GLU A 38 -17.16 8.07 -8.39
C GLU A 38 -17.32 6.67 -7.78
N HIS A 39 -16.27 6.11 -7.16
CA HIS A 39 -16.26 4.72 -6.71
C HIS A 39 -15.40 4.50 -5.47
N PRO A 40 -15.86 3.70 -4.50
CA PRO A 40 -17.17 3.78 -3.86
C PRO A 40 -17.20 4.89 -2.79
N GLY A 41 -18.37 5.45 -2.55
CA GLY A 41 -18.58 6.53 -1.57
C GLY A 41 -18.04 7.90 -2.01
N ILE A 42 -18.75 8.95 -1.60
CA ILE A 42 -18.31 10.33 -1.83
C ILE A 42 -17.16 10.75 -0.91
N TYR A 43 -16.97 10.00 0.19
CA TYR A 43 -15.92 10.18 1.18
C TYR A 43 -14.95 9.00 1.12
N LYS A 44 -13.66 9.29 1.26
CA LYS A 44 -12.57 8.31 1.31
C LYS A 44 -11.53 8.80 2.29
N HIS A 45 -11.25 8.03 3.31
CA HIS A 45 -10.23 8.35 4.28
C HIS A 45 -9.80 7.09 5.03
N PRO A 46 -8.69 7.17 5.74
CA PRO A 46 -7.41 7.29 5.09
C PRO A 46 -7.04 6.00 4.35
N ALA A 47 -6.21 6.13 3.31
CA ALA A 47 -5.67 4.97 2.61
C ALA A 47 -4.43 4.38 3.32
N SER A 48 -4.16 3.10 3.04
CA SER A 48 -2.89 2.41 3.24
C SER A 48 -2.53 1.65 1.96
N ILE A 49 -1.25 1.39 1.75
CA ILE A 49 -0.71 0.68 0.59
C ILE A 49 0.38 -0.28 1.06
N THR A 50 0.45 -1.46 0.43
CA THR A 50 1.56 -2.40 0.58
C THR A 50 1.94 -2.97 -0.78
N GLU A 51 3.23 -3.13 -1.02
CA GLU A 51 3.73 -4.01 -2.08
C GLU A 51 3.65 -5.45 -1.57
N LEU A 52 3.13 -6.35 -2.41
CA LEU A 52 3.04 -7.77 -2.14
C LEU A 52 4.26 -8.50 -2.73
N GLU A 53 4.53 -9.70 -2.23
CA GLU A 53 5.68 -10.54 -2.63
C GLU A 53 5.71 -10.83 -4.15
N ASN A 54 4.55 -10.83 -4.81
CA ASN A 54 4.46 -11.00 -6.26
C ASN A 54 4.69 -9.70 -7.07
N GLY A 55 5.05 -8.59 -6.40
CA GLY A 55 5.26 -7.27 -7.00
C GLY A 55 3.99 -6.47 -7.28
N ASP A 56 2.81 -6.99 -6.91
CA ASP A 56 1.57 -6.22 -7.00
C ASP A 56 1.54 -5.14 -5.91
N LEU A 57 0.97 -3.99 -6.20
CA LEU A 57 0.57 -3.04 -5.16
C LEU A 57 -0.87 -3.32 -4.73
N TYR A 58 -1.14 -3.29 -3.44
CA TYR A 58 -2.48 -3.42 -2.88
C TYR A 58 -2.78 -2.23 -1.97
N ILE A 59 -3.90 -1.55 -2.24
CA ILE A 59 -4.39 -0.45 -1.41
C ILE A 59 -5.62 -0.85 -0.63
N ALA A 60 -5.75 -0.31 0.57
CA ALA A 60 -6.96 -0.35 1.35
C ALA A 60 -7.34 1.06 1.81
N TYR A 61 -8.61 1.40 1.79
CA TYR A 61 -9.16 2.66 2.32
C TYR A 61 -10.58 2.41 2.80
N TYR A 62 -11.12 3.23 3.71
CA TYR A 62 -12.55 3.18 3.99
C TYR A 62 -13.28 4.27 3.22
N GLY A 63 -14.54 4.01 2.90
CA GLY A 63 -15.39 4.95 2.20
C GLY A 63 -16.85 4.73 2.53
N GLY A 64 -17.67 5.74 2.28
CA GLY A 64 -19.09 5.76 2.60
C GLY A 64 -19.69 7.14 2.30
N SER A 65 -20.78 7.47 2.98
CA SER A 65 -21.42 8.78 2.87
C SER A 65 -20.68 9.89 3.64
N GLY A 66 -19.99 9.55 4.73
CA GLY A 66 -19.24 10.50 5.56
C GLY A 66 -18.26 9.81 6.52
N GLU A 67 -17.51 10.60 7.29
CA GLU A 67 -16.49 10.09 8.23
C GLU A 67 -17.06 9.27 9.38
N TYR A 68 -18.17 9.75 9.95
CA TYR A 68 -18.84 9.23 11.13
C TYR A 68 -20.17 8.56 10.80
N GLU A 69 -20.30 8.03 9.59
CA GLU A 69 -21.52 7.40 9.11
C GLU A 69 -21.41 5.88 9.25
N ASP A 70 -22.53 5.22 9.54
CA ASP A 70 -22.54 3.76 9.74
C ASP A 70 -22.52 2.97 8.42
N ASP A 71 -22.59 3.66 7.28
CA ASP A 71 -22.49 3.08 5.95
C ASP A 71 -21.05 2.99 5.42
N THR A 72 -20.05 3.28 6.25
CA THR A 72 -18.66 3.16 5.85
C THR A 72 -18.18 1.70 5.86
N ALA A 73 -17.52 1.31 4.77
CA ALA A 73 -16.89 0.01 4.60
C ALA A 73 -15.42 0.15 4.21
N VAL A 74 -14.63 -0.89 4.44
CA VAL A 74 -13.26 -0.98 3.95
C VAL A 74 -13.26 -1.56 2.53
N TYR A 75 -12.57 -0.88 1.63
CA TYR A 75 -12.38 -1.26 0.25
C TYR A 75 -10.94 -1.62 -0.04
N GLY A 76 -10.75 -2.61 -0.91
CA GLY A 76 -9.45 -3.06 -1.42
C GLY A 76 -9.36 -2.92 -2.93
N SER A 77 -8.17 -2.57 -3.43
CA SER A 77 -7.88 -2.56 -4.87
C SER A 77 -6.42 -2.93 -5.13
N ARG A 78 -6.17 -3.51 -6.30
CA ARG A 78 -4.88 -4.05 -6.70
C ARG A 78 -4.39 -3.44 -8.01
N LEU A 79 -3.12 -3.07 -8.04
CA LEU A 79 -2.37 -2.85 -9.27
C LEU A 79 -1.45 -4.04 -9.47
N LYS A 80 -1.63 -4.80 -10.56
CA LYS A 80 -0.73 -5.94 -10.81
C LYS A 80 0.62 -5.44 -11.28
N GLN A 81 1.67 -6.19 -10.96
CA GLN A 81 3.02 -5.86 -11.40
C GLN A 81 3.06 -5.69 -12.94
N GLY A 82 3.54 -4.52 -13.39
CA GLY A 82 3.64 -4.18 -14.81
C GLY A 82 2.35 -3.68 -15.47
N GLU A 83 1.23 -3.64 -14.75
CA GLU A 83 -0.01 -2.98 -15.21
C GLU A 83 -0.02 -1.50 -14.77
N THR A 84 -0.88 -0.70 -15.42
CA THR A 84 -1.05 0.74 -15.12
C THR A 84 -2.47 1.07 -14.64
N GLU A 85 -3.33 0.07 -14.53
CA GLU A 85 -4.73 0.23 -14.13
C GLU A 85 -5.01 -0.55 -12.85
N TRP A 86 -5.61 0.13 -11.87
CA TRP A 86 -6.06 -0.48 -10.63
C TRP A 86 -7.35 -1.28 -10.85
N SER A 87 -7.47 -2.41 -10.16
CA SER A 87 -8.72 -3.18 -10.16
C SER A 87 -9.87 -2.36 -9.58
N PHE A 88 -11.10 -2.67 -9.98
CA PHE A 88 -12.26 -2.06 -9.35
C PHE A 88 -12.24 -2.33 -7.82
N PRO A 89 -12.54 -1.32 -6.97
CA PRO A 89 -12.56 -1.51 -5.52
C PRO A 89 -13.60 -2.52 -5.08
N GLU A 90 -13.19 -3.47 -4.23
CA GLU A 90 -14.07 -4.47 -3.64
C GLU A 90 -14.22 -4.21 -2.14
N VAL A 91 -15.41 -4.46 -1.58
CA VAL A 91 -15.61 -4.44 -0.12
C VAL A 91 -14.85 -5.61 0.49
N ILE A 92 -13.90 -5.33 1.37
CA ILE A 92 -13.08 -6.34 2.06
C ILE A 92 -13.40 -6.42 3.56
N ALA A 93 -14.06 -5.41 4.12
CA ALA A 93 -14.70 -5.48 5.44
C ALA A 93 -15.90 -4.54 5.52
N ASP A 94 -17.00 -5.04 6.06
CA ASP A 94 -18.25 -4.31 6.28
C ASP A 94 -19.00 -5.01 7.42
N THR A 95 -19.08 -4.34 8.58
CA THR A 95 -19.81 -4.85 9.74
C THR A 95 -21.23 -4.30 9.70
N PRO A 96 -22.26 -5.15 9.65
CA PRO A 96 -23.64 -4.67 9.56
C PRO A 96 -23.99 -3.67 10.66
N GLY A 97 -24.42 -2.47 10.24
CA GLY A 97 -24.84 -1.39 11.12
C GLY A 97 -23.71 -0.74 11.93
N ARG A 98 -22.46 -0.84 11.46
CA ARG A 98 -21.30 -0.19 12.09
C ARG A 98 -20.34 0.33 11.05
N GLY A 99 -19.99 1.61 11.16
CA GLY A 99 -18.96 2.20 10.33
C GLY A 99 -17.57 1.59 10.55
N GLU A 100 -16.87 1.32 9.45
CA GLU A 100 -15.48 0.91 9.42
C GLU A 100 -14.54 2.10 9.13
N GLY A 101 -13.31 2.00 9.63
CA GLY A 101 -12.32 3.08 9.61
C GLY A 101 -10.88 2.60 9.46
N ASN A 102 -9.99 3.55 9.16
CA ASN A 102 -8.51 3.46 9.18
C ASN A 102 -7.90 2.08 8.85
N PRO A 103 -8.12 1.54 7.65
CA PRO A 103 -7.55 0.26 7.30
C PRO A 103 -6.03 0.35 7.15
N VAL A 104 -5.36 -0.69 7.61
CA VAL A 104 -3.93 -0.95 7.46
C VAL A 104 -3.78 -2.31 6.81
N VAL A 105 -3.39 -2.31 5.53
CA VAL A 105 -2.97 -3.51 4.82
C VAL A 105 -1.45 -3.67 4.92
N TRP A 106 -0.98 -4.87 5.22
CA TRP A 106 0.44 -5.16 5.36
C TRP A 106 0.71 -6.65 5.10
N GLN A 107 1.72 -6.98 4.29
CA GLN A 107 2.18 -8.35 4.16
C GLN A 107 3.31 -8.65 5.13
N ALA A 108 3.11 -9.67 5.96
CA ALA A 108 4.11 -10.16 6.90
C ALA A 108 5.24 -10.91 6.17
N PRO A 109 6.44 -11.03 6.78
CA PRO A 109 7.55 -11.78 6.21
C PRO A 109 7.27 -13.27 5.91
N ASP A 110 6.24 -13.84 6.54
CA ASP A 110 5.78 -15.22 6.28
C ASP A 110 4.79 -15.33 5.11
N GLY A 111 4.54 -14.21 4.40
CA GLY A 111 3.65 -14.12 3.25
C GLY A 111 2.18 -13.87 3.59
N VAL A 112 1.78 -13.91 4.88
CA VAL A 112 0.41 -13.64 5.30
C VAL A 112 0.11 -12.15 5.14
N VAL A 113 -0.97 -11.81 4.43
CA VAL A 113 -1.43 -10.43 4.34
C VAL A 113 -2.43 -10.16 5.46
N TRP A 114 -2.14 -9.15 6.27
CA TRP A 114 -3.00 -8.66 7.33
C TRP A 114 -3.79 -7.45 6.86
N LEU A 115 -5.05 -7.40 7.28
CA LEU A 115 -5.87 -6.19 7.27
C LEU A 115 -6.28 -5.90 8.71
N PHE A 116 -5.77 -4.81 9.27
CA PHE A 116 -6.28 -4.24 10.51
C PHE A 116 -7.19 -3.07 10.16
N TYR A 117 -8.27 -2.89 10.91
CA TYR A 117 -9.20 -1.79 10.66
C TYR A 117 -9.99 -1.45 11.91
N VAL A 118 -10.45 -0.21 11.97
CA VAL A 118 -11.26 0.33 13.06
C VAL A 118 -12.72 -0.02 12.81
N ASN A 119 -13.42 -0.43 13.86
CA ASN A 119 -14.86 -0.67 13.86
C ASN A 119 -15.53 0.18 14.94
N ARG A 120 -16.46 1.05 14.55
CA ARG A 120 -17.05 2.05 15.44
C ARG A 120 -18.33 1.52 16.10
N TYR A 121 -18.41 1.63 17.44
CA TYR A 121 -19.58 1.12 18.18
C TYR A 121 -20.59 2.19 18.61
N GLY A 122 -20.21 3.46 18.53
CA GLY A 122 -21.04 4.61 18.89
C GLY A 122 -20.78 5.76 17.92
N ASP A 123 -21.06 6.99 18.35
CA ASP A 123 -21.09 8.14 17.44
C ASP A 123 -19.70 8.73 17.17
N THR A 124 -18.71 8.44 18.00
CA THR A 124 -17.34 8.98 17.84
C THR A 124 -16.31 7.86 17.69
N TRP A 125 -15.09 8.23 17.25
CA TRP A 125 -13.97 7.30 17.21
C TRP A 125 -13.53 6.84 18.60
N SER A 126 -13.86 7.58 19.66
CA SER A 126 -13.65 7.17 21.06
C SER A 126 -14.39 5.87 21.41
N ASN A 127 -15.47 5.54 20.70
CA ASN A 127 -16.20 4.28 20.92
C ASN A 127 -15.67 3.12 20.08
N ALA A 128 -14.57 3.30 19.35
CA ALA A 128 -14.10 2.32 18.39
C ALA A 128 -13.25 1.21 19.02
N ARG A 129 -13.11 0.13 18.25
CA ARG A 129 -12.31 -1.06 18.55
C ARG A 129 -11.57 -1.49 17.28
N VAL A 130 -10.54 -2.33 17.41
CA VAL A 130 -9.79 -2.81 16.24
C VAL A 130 -10.20 -4.24 15.90
N LYS A 131 -10.53 -4.45 14.63
CA LYS A 131 -10.75 -5.76 14.02
C LYS A 131 -9.60 -6.10 13.08
N ALA A 132 -9.46 -7.38 12.78
CA ALA A 132 -8.51 -7.86 11.80
C ALA A 132 -9.09 -8.96 10.91
N LYS A 133 -8.51 -9.09 9.73
CA LYS A 133 -8.66 -10.20 8.79
C LYS A 133 -7.27 -10.61 8.30
N ILE A 134 -7.14 -11.86 7.86
CA ILE A 134 -5.93 -12.33 7.20
C ILE A 134 -6.24 -12.91 5.82
N SER A 135 -5.27 -12.84 4.93
CA SER A 135 -5.26 -13.51 3.64
C SER A 135 -3.99 -14.34 3.50
N LYS A 136 -4.14 -15.55 2.95
CA LYS A 136 -3.05 -16.49 2.69
C LYS A 136 -2.80 -16.72 1.19
N ASP A 137 -3.49 -15.97 0.34
CA ASP A 137 -3.44 -16.06 -1.12
C ASP A 137 -3.09 -14.72 -1.76
N GLY A 138 -2.34 -13.89 -1.02
CA GLY A 138 -1.86 -12.59 -1.46
C GLY A 138 -2.97 -11.56 -1.61
N ALA A 139 -3.90 -11.47 -0.66
CA ALA A 139 -5.05 -10.55 -0.65
C ALA A 139 -6.05 -10.77 -1.81
N ARG A 140 -6.30 -12.03 -2.18
CA ARG A 140 -7.37 -12.39 -3.13
C ARG A 140 -8.64 -12.79 -2.39
N THR A 141 -8.49 -13.53 -1.30
CA THR A 141 -9.58 -13.84 -0.38
C THR A 141 -9.17 -13.50 1.04
N TRP A 142 -10.17 -13.23 1.88
CA TRP A 142 -9.97 -12.84 3.27
C TRP A 142 -10.71 -13.78 4.21
N SER A 143 -10.14 -14.03 5.38
CA SER A 143 -10.82 -14.72 6.47
C SER A 143 -12.07 -13.98 6.92
N ASP A 144 -12.90 -14.63 7.75
CA ASP A 144 -13.83 -13.89 8.60
C ASP A 144 -13.08 -12.90 9.49
N SER A 145 -13.77 -11.83 9.85
CA SER A 145 -13.22 -10.82 10.73
C SER A 145 -13.22 -11.29 12.18
N PHE A 146 -12.15 -10.98 12.90
CA PHE A 146 -12.05 -11.21 14.34
C PHE A 146 -11.68 -9.93 15.08
N MET A 147 -12.04 -9.85 16.36
CA MET A 147 -11.66 -8.72 17.21
C MET A 147 -10.17 -8.85 17.55
N PHE A 148 -9.40 -7.83 17.19
CA PHE A 148 -7.97 -7.75 17.51
C PHE A 148 -7.77 -7.04 18.86
N SER A 149 -8.50 -5.95 19.10
CA SER A 149 -8.60 -5.29 20.41
C SER A 149 -10.07 -5.06 20.75
N MET A 150 -10.43 -5.36 22.01
CA MET A 150 -11.76 -5.08 22.56
C MET A 150 -11.80 -3.79 23.38
N GLU A 151 -10.64 -3.19 23.63
CA GLU A 151 -10.51 -1.95 24.38
C GLU A 151 -11.13 -0.80 23.58
N GLU A 152 -12.08 -0.13 24.21
CA GLU A 152 -12.74 1.04 23.65
C GLU A 152 -11.72 2.18 23.45
N GLY A 153 -11.87 2.95 22.37
CA GLY A 153 -10.92 3.97 21.96
C GLY A 153 -9.70 3.41 21.22
N SER A 154 -9.61 2.09 21.03
CA SER A 154 -8.49 1.50 20.27
C SER A 154 -8.58 1.88 18.79
N MET A 155 -7.51 2.51 18.29
CA MET A 155 -7.36 2.91 16.91
C MET A 155 -6.07 2.37 16.30
N VAL A 156 -6.06 2.18 14.97
CA VAL A 156 -4.92 1.73 14.19
C VAL A 156 -4.78 2.59 12.94
N LYS A 157 -3.54 2.85 12.48
CA LYS A 157 -3.31 3.61 11.23
C LYS A 157 -1.97 3.34 10.54
N GLY A 158 -0.96 2.90 11.27
CA GLY A 158 0.37 2.59 10.74
C GLY A 158 0.57 1.10 10.49
N ALA A 159 1.39 0.77 9.48
CA ALA A 159 1.80 -0.60 9.22
C ALA A 159 2.65 -1.17 10.37
N PRO A 160 2.56 -2.48 10.65
CA PRO A 160 3.47 -3.16 11.57
C PRO A 160 4.94 -2.96 11.23
N ILE A 161 5.77 -2.97 12.27
CA ILE A 161 7.24 -3.00 12.18
C ILE A 161 7.72 -4.39 12.62
N VAL A 162 8.57 -5.00 11.80
CA VAL A 162 9.23 -6.26 12.18
C VAL A 162 10.44 -5.95 13.04
N LEU A 163 10.47 -6.50 14.25
CA LEU A 163 11.57 -6.34 15.20
C LEU A 163 12.71 -7.33 14.92
N ASN A 164 13.90 -7.04 15.43
CA ASN A 164 15.10 -7.87 15.21
C ASN A 164 14.96 -9.31 15.73
N ASN A 165 14.04 -9.56 16.67
CA ASN A 165 13.75 -10.89 17.21
C ASN A 165 12.66 -11.64 16.42
N GLY A 166 12.10 -11.04 15.37
CA GLY A 166 11.03 -11.62 14.55
C GLY A 166 9.61 -11.26 15.01
N ASP A 167 9.44 -10.57 16.14
CA ASP A 167 8.12 -10.10 16.59
C ASP A 167 7.60 -8.97 15.71
N TYR A 168 6.28 -8.80 15.68
CA TYR A 168 5.60 -7.71 14.97
C TYR A 168 5.09 -6.67 15.97
N LEU A 169 5.45 -5.41 15.76
CA LEU A 169 4.95 -4.27 16.52
C LEU A 169 3.92 -3.51 15.69
N LEU A 170 2.64 -3.62 16.04
CA LEU A 170 1.57 -2.83 15.43
C LEU A 170 1.41 -1.50 16.19
N PRO A 171 1.66 -0.33 15.55
CA PRO A 171 1.40 0.95 16.18
C PRO A 171 -0.11 1.21 16.29
N MET A 172 -0.59 1.32 17.53
CA MET A 172 -1.96 1.67 17.89
C MET A 172 -1.97 2.89 18.80
N TYR A 173 -3.08 3.61 18.82
CA TYR A 173 -3.30 4.75 19.70
C TYR A 173 -4.69 4.68 20.34
N HIS A 174 -4.86 5.44 21.41
CA HIS A 174 -6.12 5.52 22.15
C HIS A 174 -6.77 6.89 21.89
N GLU A 175 -7.97 6.86 21.31
CA GLU A 175 -8.77 8.04 20.99
C GLU A 175 -9.73 8.38 22.13
N THR A 176 -9.87 9.68 22.41
CA THR A 176 -10.75 10.19 23.49
C THR A 176 -11.38 11.51 23.08
N GLY A 177 -12.67 11.68 23.34
CA GLY A 177 -13.43 12.87 22.90
C GLY A 177 -14.93 12.57 22.74
N GLU A 178 -15.72 13.62 22.57
CA GLU A 178 -17.20 13.63 22.50
C GLU A 178 -17.70 14.51 21.33
N ASP A 179 -16.91 14.60 20.26
CA ASP A 179 -17.02 15.60 19.17
C ASP A 179 -18.21 15.41 18.20
#